data_AF-A0A4U1I3Z7-F1
#
_entry.id   AF-A0A4U1I3Z7-F1
#
_cell.length_a   1.000
_cell.length_b   1.000
_cell.length_c   1.000
_cell.angle_alpha   90.00
_cell.angle_beta   90.00
_cell.angle_gamma   90.00
#
_symmetry.space_group_name_H-M   'P 1'
#
loop_
_entity.id
_entity.type
_entity.pdbx_description
1 polymer ?
#
loop_
_entity_poly.entity_id
_entity_poly.type
_entity_poly.pdbx_seq_one_letter_code
_entity_poly.pdbx_strand_id
1 'polypeptide(L)'
;MFEILRDNWTLLLIGQYPHGPLGGIVLTILLSLSALVIAFPLGILVALARISPFKALRAPATGLVYLVRGVPLLMVIFWVYFLVPVLTGYPVTGFVTMLCALVVYDSAYLGEIIRAGIEGLPRGQTEASRALGLSYMKTMRAVILPQALYNVVPSMVTQFVSTIKETSLGYIINVQEISFAADQINNRLLTKPFPVYLILALSYFALCYALTQFARHLERRVTRKRAGASVANAKASAVALAEPLPGKN
;
A
#
# COMPACT_ATOMS: atom_id res chain seq x y z
N MET A 1 12.33 30.72 8.34
CA MET A 1 12.24 29.26 8.11
C MET A 1 13.07 28.48 9.12
N PHE A 2 14.36 28.81 9.29
CA PHE A 2 15.22 28.18 10.31
C PHE A 2 14.70 28.34 11.73
N GLU A 3 14.23 29.53 12.12
CA GLU A 3 13.60 29.77 13.43
C GLU A 3 12.40 28.84 13.67
N ILE A 4 11.50 28.75 12.69
CA ILE A 4 10.31 27.88 12.76
C ILE A 4 10.72 26.42 13.01
N LEU A 5 11.73 25.93 12.30
CA LEU A 5 12.27 24.59 12.52
C LEU A 5 12.89 24.46 13.91
N ARG A 6 13.76 25.40 14.31
CA ARG A 6 14.42 25.38 15.62
C ARG A 6 13.43 25.36 16.78
N ASP A 7 12.33 26.10 16.66
CA ASP A 7 11.36 26.26 17.73
C ASP A 7 10.30 25.14 17.75
N ASN A 8 10.09 24.44 16.63
CA ASN A 8 9.01 23.46 16.47
C ASN A 8 9.46 22.07 15.99
N TRP A 9 10.76 21.78 15.93
CA TRP A 9 11.25 20.49 15.40
C TRP A 9 10.70 19.29 16.18
N THR A 10 10.53 19.39 17.50
CA THR A 10 9.93 18.33 18.32
C THR A 10 8.48 18.07 17.95
N LEU A 11 7.69 19.13 17.78
CA LEU A 11 6.30 19.06 17.35
C LEU A 11 6.16 18.41 15.96
N LEU A 12 7.04 18.78 15.02
CA LEU A 12 7.06 18.22 13.67
C LEU A 12 7.51 16.75 13.63
N LEU A 13 8.41 16.33 14.52
CA LEU A 13 8.93 14.96 14.55
C LEU A 13 8.03 14.01 15.34
N ILE A 14 7.75 14.33 16.61
CA ILE A 14 7.13 13.41 17.59
C ILE A 14 5.85 13.97 18.21
N GLY A 15 5.40 15.16 17.80
CA GLY A 15 4.22 15.80 18.37
C GLY A 15 4.46 16.33 19.78
N GLN A 16 3.50 16.12 20.68
CA GLN A 16 3.56 16.62 22.06
C GLN A 16 4.21 15.62 23.03
N TYR A 17 4.66 14.46 22.53
CA TYR A 17 5.32 13.45 23.34
C TYR A 17 6.61 13.99 24.00
N PRO A 18 6.90 13.66 25.28
CA PRO A 18 6.19 12.72 26.15
C PRO A 18 5.05 13.33 26.97
N HIS A 19 4.85 14.64 26.94
CA HIS A 19 3.86 15.35 27.77
C HIS A 19 2.45 15.37 27.16
N GLY A 20 2.27 14.76 25.98
CA GLY A 20 1.03 14.64 25.25
C GLY A 20 1.08 13.48 24.25
N PRO A 21 0.10 13.37 23.35
CA PRO A 21 0.04 12.27 22.39
C PRO A 21 1.22 12.31 21.41
N LEU A 22 1.64 11.12 20.97
CA LEU A 22 2.58 10.96 19.88
C LEU A 22 2.01 11.58 18.61
N GLY A 23 2.85 12.32 17.89
CA GLY A 23 2.43 13.04 16.69
C GLY A 23 3.54 13.22 15.66
N GLY A 24 3.35 14.19 14.77
CA GLY A 24 4.32 14.57 13.75
C GLY A 24 4.60 13.44 12.76
N ILE A 25 5.82 13.45 12.20
CA ILE A 25 6.30 12.45 11.23
C ILE A 25 6.22 11.03 11.78
N VAL A 26 6.49 10.82 13.07
CA VAL A 26 6.43 9.47 13.67
C VAL A 26 5.02 8.92 13.61
N LEU A 27 4.00 9.73 13.95
CA LEU A 27 2.61 9.29 13.84
C LEU A 27 2.18 9.10 12.38
N THR A 28 2.62 9.95 11.46
CA THR A 28 2.40 9.77 10.00
C THR A 28 2.87 8.39 9.54
N ILE A 29 4.11 8.00 9.91
CA ILE A 29 4.69 6.69 9.54
C ILE A 29 3.95 5.56 10.26
N LEU A 30 3.68 5.69 11.56
CA LEU A 30 3.00 4.66 12.34
C LEU A 30 1.59 4.39 11.82
N LEU A 31 0.83 5.44 11.52
CA LEU A 31 -0.53 5.35 11.00
C LEU A 31 -0.56 4.68 9.62
N SER A 32 0.28 5.16 8.69
CA SER A 32 0.36 4.60 7.33
C SER A 32 0.87 3.15 7.32
N LEU A 33 1.87 2.82 8.13
CA LEU A 33 2.37 1.45 8.25
C LEU A 33 1.32 0.53 8.86
N SER A 34 0.65 0.96 9.94
CA SER A 34 -0.41 0.17 10.59
C SER A 34 -1.58 -0.09 9.64
N ALA A 35 -2.00 0.94 8.89
CA ALA A 35 -3.04 0.81 7.87
C ALA A 35 -2.67 -0.25 6.83
N LEU A 36 -1.46 -0.18 6.26
CA LEU A 36 -1.02 -1.16 5.27
C LEU A 36 -0.86 -2.58 5.82
N VAL A 37 -0.32 -2.73 7.04
CA VAL A 37 -0.15 -4.05 7.67
C VAL A 37 -1.50 -4.73 7.86
N ILE A 38 -2.54 -3.98 8.25
CA ILE A 38 -3.90 -4.51 8.43
C ILE A 38 -4.60 -4.67 7.07
N ALA A 39 -4.41 -3.73 6.15
CA ALA A 39 -5.01 -3.77 4.82
C ALA A 39 -4.43 -4.89 3.94
N PHE A 40 -3.18 -5.29 4.13
CA PHE A 40 -2.51 -6.30 3.31
C PHE A 40 -3.23 -7.67 3.30
N PRO A 41 -3.54 -8.32 4.45
CA PRO A 41 -4.30 -9.56 4.44
C PRO A 41 -5.70 -9.36 3.86
N LEU A 42 -6.37 -8.23 4.12
CA LEU A 42 -7.67 -7.92 3.52
C LEU A 42 -7.57 -7.76 2.00
N GLY A 43 -6.51 -7.12 1.50
CA GLY A 43 -6.22 -6.98 0.08
C GLY A 43 -5.99 -8.33 -0.59
N ILE A 44 -5.29 -9.27 0.06
CA ILE A 44 -5.19 -10.65 -0.44
C ILE A 44 -6.58 -11.29 -0.55
N LEU A 45 -7.42 -11.16 0.49
CA LEU A 45 -8.78 -11.72 0.46
C LEU A 45 -9.62 -11.11 -0.66
N VAL A 46 -9.56 -9.78 -0.83
CA VAL A 46 -10.24 -9.06 -1.92
C VAL A 46 -9.73 -9.54 -3.29
N ALA A 47 -8.42 -9.66 -3.47
CA ALA A 47 -7.81 -10.16 -4.72
C ALA A 47 -8.30 -11.57 -5.06
N LEU A 48 -8.25 -12.49 -4.08
CA LEU A 48 -8.70 -13.88 -4.24
C LEU A 48 -10.20 -13.97 -4.52
N ALA A 49 -11.03 -13.17 -3.84
CA ALA A 49 -12.46 -13.09 -4.09
C ALA A 49 -12.75 -12.61 -5.53
N ARG A 50 -11.96 -11.66 -6.06
CA ARG A 50 -12.15 -11.12 -7.41
C ARG A 50 -11.72 -12.05 -8.54
N ILE A 51 -10.71 -12.88 -8.33
CA ILE A 51 -10.33 -13.93 -9.31
C ILE A 51 -11.14 -15.23 -9.14
N SER A 52 -12.00 -15.30 -8.13
CA SER A 52 -12.80 -16.49 -7.85
C SER A 52 -13.72 -16.84 -9.02
N PRO A 53 -13.88 -18.13 -9.36
CA PRO A 53 -14.88 -18.55 -10.34
C PRO A 53 -16.32 -18.33 -9.84
N PHE A 54 -16.52 -18.25 -8.52
CA PHE A 54 -17.85 -18.07 -7.93
C PHE A 54 -18.31 -16.62 -8.03
N LYS A 55 -19.36 -16.39 -8.82
CA LYS A 55 -19.97 -15.05 -9.00
C LYS A 55 -20.40 -14.42 -7.67
N ALA A 56 -20.85 -15.23 -6.71
CA ALA A 56 -21.25 -14.77 -5.37
C ALA A 56 -20.11 -14.13 -4.56
N LEU A 57 -18.85 -14.50 -4.80
CA LEU A 57 -17.68 -13.87 -4.18
C LEU A 57 -17.16 -12.72 -5.04
N ARG A 58 -17.08 -12.94 -6.35
CA ARG A 58 -16.48 -11.99 -7.30
C ARG A 58 -17.27 -10.71 -7.45
N ALA A 59 -18.60 -10.78 -7.55
CA ALA A 59 -19.46 -9.63 -7.76
C ALA A 59 -19.40 -8.62 -6.61
N PRO A 60 -19.63 -8.98 -5.33
CA PRO A 60 -19.55 -8.03 -4.23
C PRO A 60 -18.13 -7.47 -4.04
N ALA A 61 -17.09 -8.30 -4.18
CA ALA A 61 -15.71 -7.82 -4.10
C ALA A 61 -15.37 -6.81 -5.21
N THR A 62 -15.89 -7.02 -6.43
CA THR A 62 -15.72 -6.06 -7.54
C THR A 62 -16.48 -4.76 -7.27
N GLY A 63 -17.71 -4.85 -6.75
CA GLY A 63 -18.50 -3.68 -6.35
C GLY A 63 -17.81 -2.86 -5.27
N LEU A 64 -17.32 -3.52 -4.21
CA LEU A 64 -16.56 -2.87 -3.12
C LEU A 64 -15.33 -2.14 -3.66
N VAL A 65 -14.53 -2.80 -4.51
CA VAL A 65 -13.32 -2.19 -5.07
C VAL A 65 -13.65 -0.99 -5.95
N TYR A 66 -14.67 -1.09 -6.81
CA TYR A 66 -15.05 0.04 -7.67
C TYR A 66 -15.67 1.20 -6.90
N LEU A 67 -16.45 0.92 -5.85
CA LEU A 67 -17.01 1.96 -5.00
C LEU A 67 -15.90 2.69 -4.24
N VAL A 68 -15.04 1.96 -3.55
CA VAL A 68 -13.97 2.55 -2.71
C VAL A 68 -12.98 3.34 -3.56
N ARG A 69 -12.61 2.84 -4.75
CA ARG A 69 -11.67 3.53 -5.66
C ARG A 69 -12.33 4.61 -6.53
N GLY A 70 -13.66 4.63 -6.59
CA GLY A 70 -14.43 5.63 -7.32
C GLY A 70 -14.82 6.84 -6.47
N VAL A 71 -14.67 6.76 -5.15
CA VAL A 71 -15.03 7.81 -4.19
C VAL A 71 -13.75 8.40 -3.57
N PRO A 72 -13.67 9.73 -3.37
CA PRO A 72 -12.53 10.33 -2.67
C PRO A 72 -12.34 9.75 -1.26
N LEU A 73 -11.11 9.44 -0.86
CA LEU A 73 -10.79 8.95 0.48
C LEU A 73 -11.37 9.87 1.58
N LEU A 74 -11.38 11.19 1.36
CA LEU A 74 -11.99 12.14 2.29
C LEU A 74 -13.46 11.81 2.62
N MET A 75 -14.23 11.34 1.65
CA MET A 75 -15.62 10.93 1.88
C MET A 75 -15.71 9.66 2.71
N VAL A 76 -14.80 8.70 2.48
CA VAL A 76 -14.70 7.48 3.32
C VAL A 76 -14.37 7.86 4.77
N ILE A 77 -13.43 8.79 4.98
CA ILE A 77 -13.11 9.33 6.30
C ILE A 77 -14.34 9.94 6.95
N PHE A 78 -15.09 10.79 6.25
CA PHE A 78 -16.30 11.42 6.79
C PHE A 78 -17.39 10.40 7.13
N TRP A 79 -17.62 9.38 6.30
CA TRP A 79 -18.57 8.32 6.64
C TRP A 79 -18.15 7.59 7.91
N VAL A 80 -16.88 7.20 8.04
CA VAL A 80 -16.41 6.54 9.28
C VAL A 80 -16.54 7.49 10.47
N TYR A 81 -16.12 8.75 10.33
CA TYR A 81 -16.08 9.73 11.42
C TYR A 81 -17.48 10.09 11.94
N PHE A 82 -18.45 10.28 11.05
CA PHE A 82 -19.80 10.73 11.42
C PHE A 82 -20.78 9.57 11.63
N LEU A 83 -20.71 8.52 10.80
CA LEU A 83 -21.71 7.44 10.83
C LEU A 83 -21.45 6.44 11.97
N VAL A 84 -20.19 6.11 12.26
CA VAL A 84 -19.88 5.10 13.30
C VAL A 84 -20.34 5.55 14.69
N PRO A 85 -20.10 6.79 15.15
CA PRO A 85 -20.64 7.24 16.43
C PRO A 85 -22.17 7.25 16.46
N VAL A 86 -22.83 7.60 15.36
CA VAL A 86 -24.30 7.58 15.25
C VAL A 86 -24.85 6.16 15.37
N LEU A 87 -24.20 5.17 14.76
CA LEU A 87 -24.65 3.78 14.77
C LEU A 87 -24.30 3.04 16.07
N THR A 88 -23.13 3.33 16.65
CA THR A 88 -22.62 2.60 17.83
C THR A 88 -22.95 3.30 19.14
N GLY A 89 -23.24 4.60 19.11
CA GLY A 89 -23.40 5.44 20.31
C GLY A 89 -22.08 5.81 21.01
N TYR A 90 -20.93 5.36 20.49
CA TYR A 90 -19.63 5.60 21.11
C TYR A 90 -18.77 6.57 20.27
N PRO A 91 -18.11 7.55 20.90
CA PRO A 91 -17.19 8.42 20.19
C PRO A 91 -15.98 7.62 19.70
N VAL A 92 -15.57 7.88 18.46
CA VAL A 92 -14.39 7.27 17.85
C VAL A 92 -13.30 8.32 17.71
N THR A 93 -12.09 8.00 18.16
CA THR A 93 -10.96 8.94 18.06
C THR A 93 -10.60 9.20 16.59
N GLY A 94 -10.05 10.37 16.28
CA GLY A 94 -9.59 10.70 14.93
C GLY A 94 -8.59 9.67 14.39
N PHE A 95 -7.71 9.15 15.24
CA PHE A 95 -6.74 8.11 14.87
C PHE A 95 -7.43 6.82 14.42
N VAL A 96 -8.39 6.30 15.20
CA VAL A 96 -9.11 5.06 14.86
C VAL A 96 -9.95 5.25 13.60
N THR A 97 -10.64 6.38 13.48
CA THR A 97 -11.38 6.75 12.26
C THR A 97 -10.47 6.71 11.04
N MET A 98 -9.31 7.38 11.11
CA MET A 98 -8.38 7.47 10.00
C MET A 98 -7.77 6.10 9.66
N LEU A 99 -7.40 5.33 10.68
CA LEU A 99 -6.88 3.98 10.50
C LEU A 99 -7.92 3.08 9.80
N CYS A 100 -9.17 3.08 10.25
CA CYS A 100 -10.24 2.28 9.62
C CYS A 100 -10.49 2.72 8.17
N ALA A 101 -10.55 4.03 7.91
CA ALA A 101 -10.76 4.56 6.56
C ALA A 101 -9.62 4.15 5.62
N LEU A 102 -8.36 4.30 6.05
CA LEU A 102 -7.20 3.86 5.29
C LEU A 102 -7.18 2.35 5.08
N VAL A 103 -7.54 1.54 6.09
CA VAL A 103 -7.59 0.07 5.95
C VAL A 103 -8.57 -0.35 4.86
N VAL A 104 -9.79 0.23 4.86
CA VAL A 104 -10.79 -0.06 3.83
C VAL A 104 -10.27 0.38 2.45
N TYR A 105 -9.74 1.60 2.36
CA TYR A 105 -9.23 2.16 1.13
C TYR A 105 -8.05 1.37 0.56
N ASP A 106 -6.99 1.18 1.35
CA ASP A 106 -5.79 0.44 0.97
C ASP A 106 -6.09 -1.04 0.69
N SER A 107 -7.06 -1.67 1.36
CA SER A 107 -7.44 -3.05 1.04
C SER A 107 -7.96 -3.20 -0.39
N ALA A 108 -8.71 -2.21 -0.89
CA ALA A 108 -9.21 -2.20 -2.26
C ALA A 108 -8.08 -1.96 -3.28
N TYR A 109 -7.15 -1.04 -2.98
CA TYR A 109 -5.99 -0.77 -3.84
C TYR A 109 -5.00 -1.94 -3.86
N LEU A 110 -4.63 -2.47 -2.70
CA LEU A 110 -3.78 -3.65 -2.59
C LEU A 110 -4.43 -4.87 -3.23
N GLY A 111 -5.74 -5.04 -3.07
CA GLY A 111 -6.48 -6.11 -3.74
C GLY A 111 -6.38 -6.05 -5.26
N GLU A 112 -6.42 -4.84 -5.84
CA GLU A 112 -6.19 -4.69 -7.27
C GLU A 112 -4.74 -4.95 -7.67
N ILE A 113 -3.78 -4.42 -6.93
CA ILE A 113 -2.36 -4.62 -7.18
C ILE A 113 -2.03 -6.12 -7.17
N ILE A 114 -2.51 -6.86 -6.16
CA ILE A 114 -2.27 -8.29 -6.02
C ILE A 114 -3.00 -9.07 -7.12
N ARG A 115 -4.26 -8.72 -7.44
CA ARG A 115 -5.01 -9.33 -8.56
C ARG A 115 -4.26 -9.18 -9.88
N ALA A 116 -3.80 -7.98 -10.20
CA ALA A 116 -3.00 -7.70 -11.40
C ALA A 116 -1.66 -8.47 -11.37
N GLY A 117 -1.05 -8.62 -10.20
CA GLY A 117 0.14 -9.46 -10.00
C GLY A 117 -0.09 -10.93 -10.30
N ILE A 118 -1.26 -11.47 -9.92
CA ILE A 118 -1.66 -12.86 -10.19
C ILE A 118 -1.92 -13.04 -11.69
N GLU A 119 -2.70 -12.14 -12.30
CA GLU A 119 -3.04 -12.21 -13.72
C GLU A 119 -1.85 -11.96 -14.64
N GLY A 120 -0.84 -11.23 -14.17
CA GLY A 120 0.40 -10.98 -14.90
C GLY A 120 1.39 -12.15 -14.91
N LEU A 121 1.10 -13.26 -14.22
CA LEU A 121 1.95 -14.45 -14.25
C LEU A 121 1.72 -15.29 -15.53
N PRO A 122 2.78 -15.93 -16.08
CA PRO A 122 2.63 -16.82 -17.23
C PRO A 122 1.69 -18.00 -16.92
N ARG A 123 0.78 -18.31 -17.84
CA ARG A 123 -0.19 -19.42 -17.69
C ARG A 123 0.47 -20.77 -17.45
N GLY A 124 1.68 -20.99 -17.99
CA GLY A 124 2.46 -22.21 -17.82
C GLY A 124 2.74 -22.59 -16.36
N GLN A 125 2.80 -21.63 -15.43
CA GLN A 125 2.95 -21.93 -13.99
C GLN A 125 1.75 -22.69 -13.43
N THR A 126 0.54 -22.26 -13.83
CA THR A 126 -0.70 -22.91 -13.45
C THR A 126 -0.83 -24.26 -14.13
N GLU A 127 -0.52 -24.35 -15.42
CA GLU A 127 -0.58 -25.60 -16.20
C GLU A 127 0.39 -26.66 -15.67
N ALA A 128 1.65 -26.30 -15.40
CA ALA A 128 2.64 -27.19 -14.82
C ALA A 128 2.22 -27.70 -13.43
N SER A 129 1.69 -26.80 -12.58
CA SER A 129 1.16 -27.18 -11.27
C SER A 129 0.02 -28.19 -11.37
N ARG A 130 -0.87 -28.02 -12.36
CA ARG A 130 -1.98 -28.94 -12.62
C ARG A 130 -1.51 -30.27 -13.20
N ALA A 131 -0.51 -30.28 -14.07
CA ALA A 131 0.12 -31.50 -14.59
C ALA A 131 0.79 -32.33 -13.48
N LEU A 132 1.33 -31.66 -12.45
CA LEU A 132 1.85 -32.29 -11.23
C LEU A 132 0.75 -32.72 -10.23
N GLY A 133 -0.53 -32.66 -10.61
CA GLY A 133 -1.66 -33.10 -9.79
C GLY A 133 -2.06 -32.16 -8.64
N LEU A 134 -1.55 -30.92 -8.61
CA LEU A 134 -1.91 -29.96 -7.55
C LEU A 134 -3.35 -29.47 -7.70
N SER A 135 -4.11 -29.42 -6.60
CA SER A 135 -5.44 -28.80 -6.57
C SER A 135 -5.35 -27.28 -6.74
N TYR A 136 -6.44 -26.62 -7.16
CA TYR A 136 -6.45 -25.15 -7.35
C TYR A 136 -5.97 -24.39 -6.10
N MET A 137 -6.42 -24.78 -4.90
CA MET A 137 -5.98 -24.17 -3.65
C MET A 137 -4.49 -24.38 -3.37
N LYS A 138 -3.96 -25.58 -3.66
CA LYS A 138 -2.54 -25.88 -3.49
C LYS A 138 -1.70 -25.10 -4.49
N THR A 139 -2.12 -25.05 -5.76
CA THR A 139 -1.50 -24.22 -6.80
C THR A 139 -1.51 -22.75 -6.41
N MET A 140 -2.65 -22.22 -5.95
CA MET A 140 -2.76 -20.82 -5.55
C MET A 140 -1.85 -20.48 -4.38
N ARG A 141 -1.92 -21.26 -3.28
CA ARG A 141 -1.18 -20.96 -2.04
C ARG A 141 0.32 -21.21 -2.16
N ALA A 142 0.74 -22.27 -2.84
CA ALA A 142 2.14 -22.70 -2.86
C ALA A 142 2.94 -22.16 -4.05
N VAL A 143 2.27 -21.82 -5.17
CA VAL A 143 2.95 -21.46 -6.42
C VAL A 143 2.60 -20.05 -6.84
N ILE A 144 1.33 -19.76 -7.09
CA ILE A 144 0.89 -18.53 -7.74
C ILE A 144 0.96 -17.32 -6.80
N LEU A 145 0.35 -17.40 -5.62
CA LEU A 145 0.27 -16.27 -4.69
C LEU A 145 1.66 -15.80 -4.22
N PRO A 146 2.59 -16.67 -3.78
CA PRO A 146 3.93 -16.21 -3.37
C PRO A 146 4.70 -15.51 -4.50
N GLN A 147 4.59 -16.03 -5.73
CA GLN A 147 5.22 -15.42 -6.91
C GLN A 147 4.59 -14.09 -7.28
N ALA A 148 3.26 -14.00 -7.25
CA ALA A 148 2.52 -12.77 -7.51
C ALA A 148 2.88 -11.69 -6.47
N LEU A 149 2.86 -12.04 -5.18
CA LEU A 149 3.22 -11.14 -4.09
C LEU A 149 4.65 -10.61 -4.25
N TYR A 150 5.61 -11.48 -4.56
CA TYR A 150 7.00 -11.06 -4.81
C TYR A 150 7.09 -10.06 -5.98
N ASN A 151 6.32 -10.30 -7.04
CA ASN A 151 6.32 -9.48 -8.23
C ASN A 151 5.71 -8.08 -8.03
N VAL A 152 4.76 -7.96 -7.10
CA VAL A 152 4.07 -6.68 -6.82
C VAL A 152 4.65 -5.91 -5.65
N VAL A 153 5.71 -6.41 -4.99
CA VAL A 153 6.42 -5.69 -3.92
C VAL A 153 6.74 -4.23 -4.31
N PRO A 154 7.26 -3.91 -5.51
CA PRO A 154 7.52 -2.51 -5.89
C PRO A 154 6.24 -1.66 -5.89
N SER A 155 5.13 -2.19 -6.43
CA SER A 155 3.83 -1.52 -6.43
C SER A 155 3.26 -1.33 -5.03
N MET A 156 3.49 -2.28 -4.10
CA MET A 156 3.10 -2.14 -2.70
C MET A 156 3.87 -1.01 -2.00
N VAL A 157 5.16 -0.83 -2.29
CA VAL A 157 5.93 0.30 -1.75
C VAL A 157 5.44 1.62 -2.34
N THR A 158 5.08 1.65 -3.64
CA THR A 158 4.43 2.82 -4.23
C THR A 158 3.09 3.13 -3.55
N GLN A 159 2.30 2.09 -3.21
CA GLN A 159 1.07 2.29 -2.43
C GLN A 159 1.39 2.88 -1.06
N PHE A 160 2.45 2.44 -0.38
CA PHE A 160 2.88 3.04 0.90
C PHE A 160 3.20 4.53 0.80
N VAL A 161 3.85 4.96 -0.29
CA VAL A 161 4.09 6.39 -0.55
C VAL A 161 2.76 7.14 -0.71
N SER A 162 1.76 6.53 -1.36
CA SER A 162 0.41 7.11 -1.45
C SER A 162 -0.28 7.18 -0.09
N THR A 163 -0.28 6.09 0.69
CA THR A 163 -0.87 6.04 2.03
C THR A 163 -0.28 7.11 2.94
N ILE A 164 1.04 7.35 2.90
CA ILE A 164 1.67 8.44 3.67
C ILE A 164 1.07 9.80 3.31
N LYS A 165 0.93 10.12 2.03
CA LYS A 165 0.31 11.39 1.62
C LYS A 165 -1.15 11.44 2.03
N GLU A 166 -1.86 10.33 1.96
CA GLU A 166 -3.27 10.22 2.35
C GLU A 166 -3.49 10.43 3.85
N THR A 167 -2.51 10.07 4.72
CA THR A 167 -2.58 10.40 6.15
C THR A 167 -2.76 11.88 6.43
N SER A 168 -2.31 12.76 5.52
CA SER A 168 -2.48 14.21 5.66
C SER A 168 -3.95 14.60 5.82
N LEU A 169 -4.90 13.90 5.19
CA LEU A 169 -6.34 14.18 5.34
C LEU A 169 -6.82 14.05 6.80
N GLY A 170 -6.08 13.33 7.64
CA GLY A 170 -6.36 13.17 9.06
C GLY A 170 -6.32 14.48 9.85
N TYR A 171 -5.60 15.52 9.40
CA TYR A 171 -5.55 16.80 10.11
C TYR A 171 -6.94 17.44 10.27
N ILE A 172 -7.84 17.20 9.29
CA ILE A 172 -9.21 17.74 9.27
C ILE A 172 -10.03 17.20 10.46
N ILE A 173 -9.73 15.98 10.90
CA ILE A 173 -10.38 15.32 12.05
C ILE A 173 -9.45 15.25 13.26
N ASN A 174 -8.50 16.19 13.36
CA ASN A 174 -7.58 16.37 14.48
C ASN A 174 -6.65 15.16 14.76
N VAL A 175 -6.27 14.41 13.74
CA VAL A 175 -5.17 13.43 13.88
C VAL A 175 -3.86 14.19 14.00
N GLN A 176 -3.07 13.91 15.04
CA GLN A 176 -1.83 14.63 15.38
C GLN A 176 -0.64 14.31 14.45
N GLU A 177 -0.88 14.09 13.16
CA GLU A 177 0.18 13.83 12.18
C GLU A 177 0.89 15.13 11.74
N ILE A 178 1.88 15.04 10.84
CA ILE A 178 2.73 16.18 10.48
C ILE A 178 1.96 17.39 9.91
N SER A 179 0.88 17.17 9.16
CA SER A 179 0.07 18.24 8.58
C SER A 179 -0.69 19.00 9.67
N PHE A 180 -1.20 18.29 10.69
CA PHE A 180 -1.78 18.89 11.88
C PHE A 180 -0.74 19.69 12.69
N ALA A 181 0.49 19.18 12.83
CA ALA A 181 1.57 19.93 13.45
C ALA A 181 1.88 21.24 12.69
N ALA A 182 1.93 21.20 11.36
CA ALA A 182 2.12 22.39 10.54
C ALA A 182 0.95 23.37 10.66
N ASP A 183 -0.30 22.87 10.68
CA ASP A 183 -1.49 23.69 10.90
C ASP A 183 -1.46 24.40 12.26
N GLN A 184 -1.08 23.71 13.33
CA GLN A 184 -0.88 24.33 14.65
C GLN A 184 0.16 25.46 14.62
N ILE A 185 1.29 25.24 13.97
CA ILE A 185 2.34 26.26 13.85
C ILE A 185 1.83 27.46 13.04
N ASN A 186 1.11 27.20 11.94
CA ASN A 186 0.51 28.23 11.11
C ASN A 186 -0.48 29.08 11.91
N ASN A 187 -1.36 28.45 12.69
CA ASN A 187 -2.37 29.12 13.51
C ASN A 187 -1.77 29.87 14.71
N ARG A 188 -0.57 29.48 15.18
CA ARG A 188 0.17 30.24 16.20
C ARG A 188 0.90 31.45 15.64
N LEU A 189 1.52 31.31 14.46
CA LEU A 189 2.32 32.39 13.86
C LEU A 189 1.45 33.41 13.11
N LEU A 190 0.40 32.97 12.42
CA LEU A 190 -0.57 33.70 11.58
C LEU A 190 0.00 34.57 10.43
N THR A 191 1.27 34.93 10.51
CA THR A 191 1.97 35.90 9.66
C THR A 191 2.94 35.24 8.68
N LYS A 192 3.22 33.95 8.86
CA LYS A 192 4.24 33.20 8.08
C LYS A 192 3.69 31.88 7.48
N PRO A 193 2.55 31.88 6.75
CA PRO A 193 1.99 30.64 6.20
C PRO A 193 2.90 29.97 5.17
N PHE A 194 3.48 30.75 4.25
CA PHE A 194 4.34 30.22 3.19
C PHE A 194 5.54 29.42 3.74
N PRO A 195 6.36 29.94 4.66
CA PRO A 195 7.44 29.16 5.27
C PRO A 195 6.97 27.87 5.97
N VAL A 196 5.81 27.89 6.64
CA VAL A 196 5.29 26.72 7.37
C VAL A 196 4.90 25.60 6.39
N TYR A 197 4.11 25.91 5.37
CA TYR A 197 3.70 24.91 4.38
C TYR A 197 4.84 24.49 3.45
N LEU A 198 5.86 25.33 3.26
CA LEU A 198 7.09 24.92 2.57
C LEU A 198 7.87 23.87 3.38
N ILE A 199 7.98 24.04 4.70
CA ILE A 199 8.58 23.03 5.59
C ILE A 199 7.77 21.72 5.52
N LEU A 200 6.44 21.80 5.56
CA LEU A 200 5.56 20.64 5.43
C LEU A 200 5.79 19.91 4.09
N ALA A 201 5.80 20.65 2.99
CA ALA A 201 6.02 20.11 1.65
C ALA A 201 7.40 19.45 1.52
N LEU A 202 8.46 20.08 2.03
CA LEU A 202 9.81 19.51 2.04
C LEU A 202 9.90 18.25 2.92
N SER A 203 9.16 18.20 4.02
CA SER A 203 9.12 17.02 4.91
C SER A 203 8.43 15.84 4.22
N TYR A 204 7.26 16.06 3.61
CA TYR A 204 6.60 15.05 2.78
C TYR A 204 7.46 14.62 1.59
N PHE A 205 8.11 15.56 0.92
CA PHE A 205 9.02 15.27 -0.18
C PHE A 205 10.18 14.39 0.28
N ALA A 206 10.86 14.74 1.36
CA ALA A 206 11.98 13.94 1.89
C ALA A 206 11.54 12.52 2.24
N LEU A 207 10.42 12.37 2.96
CA LEU A 207 9.87 11.08 3.36
C LEU A 207 9.46 10.22 2.15
N CYS A 208 8.67 10.80 1.24
CA CYS A 208 8.18 10.09 0.05
C CYS A 208 9.31 9.78 -0.93
N TYR A 209 10.27 10.68 -1.09
CA TYR A 209 11.41 10.50 -1.97
C TYR A 209 12.29 9.33 -1.50
N ALA A 210 12.58 9.25 -0.19
CA ALA A 210 13.35 8.15 0.38
C ALA A 210 12.67 6.79 0.11
N LEU A 211 11.36 6.70 0.35
CA LEU A 211 10.60 5.48 0.07
C LEU A 211 10.49 5.16 -1.43
N THR A 212 10.37 6.18 -2.27
CA THR A 212 10.34 6.00 -3.73
C THR A 212 11.69 5.51 -4.27
N GLN A 213 12.81 5.96 -3.70
CA GLN A 213 14.14 5.42 -4.03
C GLN A 213 14.27 3.96 -3.61
N PHE A 214 13.76 3.62 -2.42
CA PHE A 214 13.70 2.24 -1.96
C PHE A 214 12.85 1.36 -2.90
N ALA A 215 11.68 1.82 -3.32
CA ALA A 215 10.82 1.13 -4.31
C ALA A 215 11.57 0.85 -5.62
N ARG A 216 12.25 1.86 -6.17
CA ARG A 216 13.05 1.73 -7.41
C ARG A 216 14.21 0.76 -7.26
N HIS A 217 14.85 0.73 -6.09
CA HIS A 217 15.90 -0.25 -5.81
C HIS A 217 15.33 -1.68 -5.82
N LEU A 218 14.16 -1.89 -5.22
CA LEU A 218 13.47 -3.19 -5.22
C LEU A 218 13.04 -3.60 -6.63
N GLU A 219 12.48 -2.66 -7.41
CA GLU A 219 12.10 -2.88 -8.80
C GLU A 219 13.27 -3.38 -9.65
N ARG A 220 14.44 -2.72 -9.55
CA ARG A 220 15.66 -3.15 -10.25
C ARG A 220 16.07 -4.57 -9.86
N ARG A 221 15.94 -4.94 -8.58
CA ARG A 221 16.25 -6.31 -8.11
C ARG A 221 15.25 -7.34 -8.66
N VAL A 222 13.96 -7.05 -8.65
CA VAL A 222 12.91 -7.94 -9.16
C VAL A 222 13.07 -8.13 -10.67
N THR A 223 13.26 -7.04 -11.42
CA THR A 223 13.46 -7.08 -12.88
C THR A 223 14.74 -7.82 -13.27
N ARG A 224 15.85 -7.62 -12.55
CA ARG A 224 17.10 -8.36 -12.82
C ARG A 224 16.95 -9.87 -12.63
N LYS A 225 16.23 -10.32 -11.59
CA LYS A 225 15.94 -11.75 -11.40
C LYS A 225 15.07 -12.32 -12.53
N ARG A 226 14.07 -11.56 -13.00
CA ARG A 226 13.23 -11.95 -14.14
C ARG A 226 14.03 -12.08 -15.44
N ALA A 227 14.88 -11.09 -15.74
CA ALA A 227 15.73 -11.11 -16.93
C ALA A 227 16.71 -12.31 -16.90
N GLY A 228 17.31 -12.60 -15.74
CA GLY A 228 18.17 -13.78 -15.56
C GLY A 228 17.45 -15.11 -15.80
N ALA A 229 16.21 -15.26 -15.32
CA ALA A 229 15.40 -16.45 -15.56
C ALA A 229 15.00 -16.63 -17.04
N SER A 230 14.68 -15.53 -17.73
CA SER A 230 14.34 -15.54 -19.16
C SER A 230 15.53 -15.98 -20.03
N VAL A 231 16.71 -15.42 -19.78
CA VAL A 231 17.95 -15.77 -20.51
C VAL A 231 18.35 -17.23 -20.25
N ALA A 232 18.22 -17.71 -19.01
CA ALA A 232 18.49 -19.11 -18.68
C ALA A 232 17.53 -20.07 -19.41
N ASN A 233 16.23 -19.75 -19.46
CA ASN A 233 15.24 -20.55 -20.18
C ASN A 233 15.47 -20.55 -21.69
N ALA A 234 15.79 -19.40 -22.30
CA ALA A 234 16.10 -19.33 -23.73
C ALA A 234 17.32 -20.20 -24.08
N LYS A 235 18.35 -20.17 -23.23
CA LYS A 235 19.55 -20.99 -23.42
C LYS A 235 19.27 -22.48 -23.26
N ALA A 236 18.49 -22.89 -22.25
CA ALA A 236 18.11 -24.29 -22.05
C ALA A 236 17.26 -24.84 -23.22
N SER A 237 16.32 -24.05 -23.73
CA SER A 237 15.49 -24.44 -24.87
C SER A 237 16.30 -24.55 -26.17
N ALA A 238 17.29 -23.68 -26.38
CA ALA A 238 18.19 -23.77 -27.52
C ALA A 238 19.10 -25.01 -27.45
N VAL A 239 19.55 -25.39 -26.25
CA VAL A 239 20.33 -26.63 -26.05
C VAL A 239 19.48 -27.87 -26.32
N ALA A 240 18.24 -27.91 -25.82
CA ALA A 240 17.34 -29.04 -26.04
C ALA A 240 16.95 -29.23 -27.53
N LEU A 241 16.89 -28.15 -28.31
CA LEU A 241 16.66 -28.20 -29.76
C LEU A 241 17.90 -28.60 -30.57
N ALA A 242 19.09 -28.50 -29.98
CA ALA A 242 20.35 -28.84 -30.62
C ALA A 242 20.81 -30.29 -30.34
N GLU A 243 20.16 -31.00 -29.41
CA GLU A 243 20.46 -32.41 -29.13
C GLU A 243 19.95 -33.30 -30.28
N PRO A 244 20.81 -34.15 -30.90
CA PRO A 244 20.37 -35.09 -31.92
C PRO A 244 19.39 -36.09 -31.31
N LEU A 245 18.26 -36.35 -31.98
CA LEU A 245 17.28 -37.34 -31.54
C LEU A 245 17.96 -38.71 -31.33
N PRO A 246 17.85 -39.32 -30.14
CA PRO A 246 18.41 -40.64 -29.91
C PRO A 246 17.61 -41.67 -30.71
N GLY A 247 18.24 -42.27 -31.73
CA GLY A 247 17.72 -43.47 -32.40
C GLY A 247 17.38 -43.34 -33.90
N LYS A 248 18.35 -42.97 -34.73
CA LYS A 248 18.36 -43.38 -36.14
C LYS A 248 19.67 -44.10 -36.47
N ASN A 249 19.77 -45.35 -35.99
CA ASN A 249 20.65 -46.37 -36.57
C ASN A 249 19.76 -47.47 -37.11
#